data_AF-A0A8T4UX36-F1
#
_entry.id   AF-A0A8T4UX36-F1
#
_cell.length_a   1.000
_cell.length_b   1.000
_cell.length_c   1.000
_cell.angle_alpha   90.00
_cell.angle_beta   90.00
_cell.angle_gamma   90.00
#
_symmetry.space_group_name_H-M   'P 1'
#
loop_
_entity.id
_entity.type
_entity.pdbx_description
1 polymer ?
#
loop_
_entity_poly.entity_id
_entity_poly.type
_entity_poly.pdbx_seq_one_letter_code
_entity_poly.pdbx_strand_id
1 'polypeptide(L)'
;MSLADRKWWRKLFKPEPEQREDVAKDITAIIDFLQDAVQTPLLLLPEIKKLEELEKESHVAKSGLLQTNLETQAKILEKILALYESLQNDADINGIRVKRIAEELLRRAQRTGLKELVEKKRKDPRWQGKW
;
A
#
# COMPACT_ATOMS: atom_id res chain seq x y z
N MET A 1 -34.48 -32.35 -27.52
CA MET A 1 -33.41 -32.22 -26.50
C MET A 1 -33.99 -31.50 -25.29
N SER A 2 -33.93 -32.13 -24.11
CA SER A 2 -34.60 -31.62 -22.91
C SER A 2 -33.72 -30.57 -22.20
N LEU A 3 -34.35 -29.70 -21.39
CA LEU A 3 -33.68 -28.69 -20.55
C LEU A 3 -32.65 -29.28 -19.56
N ALA A 4 -32.60 -30.60 -19.38
CA ALA A 4 -31.67 -31.30 -18.50
C ALA A 4 -30.21 -31.32 -19.02
N ASP A 5 -30.00 -31.15 -20.33
CA ASP A 5 -28.66 -31.24 -20.95
C ASP A 5 -27.79 -29.98 -20.76
N ARG A 6 -28.30 -28.95 -20.07
CA ARG A 6 -27.67 -27.61 -19.98
C ARG A 6 -26.85 -27.32 -18.71
N LYS A 7 -26.52 -28.30 -17.86
CA LYS A 7 -25.85 -28.04 -16.56
C LYS A 7 -24.50 -28.72 -16.32
N TRP A 8 -23.97 -29.47 -17.28
CA TRP A 8 -22.68 -30.17 -17.11
C TRP A 8 -21.49 -29.19 -17.00
N TRP A 9 -21.47 -28.14 -17.81
CA TRP A 9 -20.41 -27.10 -17.80
C TRP A 9 -20.33 -26.32 -16.48
N ARG A 10 -21.45 -26.16 -15.75
CA ARG A 10 -21.45 -25.50 -14.42
C ARG A 10 -20.68 -26.28 -13.35
N LYS A 11 -20.43 -27.58 -13.55
CA LYS A 11 -19.59 -28.38 -12.65
C LYS A 11 -18.10 -28.22 -12.97
N LEU A 12 -17.74 -27.95 -14.22
CA LEU A 12 -16.37 -27.72 -14.67
C LEU A 12 -15.88 -26.30 -14.35
N PHE A 13 -16.79 -25.33 -14.35
CA PHE A 13 -16.53 -23.93 -13.99
C PHE A 13 -17.20 -23.57 -12.66
N LYS A 14 -17.12 -24.43 -11.65
CA LYS A 14 -17.46 -23.97 -10.30
C LYS A 14 -16.49 -22.85 -9.97
N PRO A 15 -16.95 -21.63 -9.66
CA PRO A 15 -16.05 -20.62 -9.12
C PRO A 15 -15.37 -21.25 -7.91
N GLU A 16 -14.05 -21.12 -7.83
CA GLU A 16 -13.32 -21.55 -6.64
C GLU A 16 -14.07 -21.01 -5.43
N PRO A 17 -14.23 -21.82 -4.36
CA PRO A 17 -14.86 -21.34 -3.14
C PRO A 17 -14.13 -20.06 -2.76
N GLU A 18 -14.87 -18.95 -2.78
CA GLU A 18 -14.38 -17.60 -2.46
C GLU A 18 -13.49 -17.75 -1.23
N GLN A 19 -12.16 -17.64 -1.42
CA GLN A 19 -11.24 -17.78 -0.30
C GLN A 19 -11.75 -16.80 0.73
N ARG A 20 -12.15 -17.31 1.91
CA ARG A 20 -12.56 -16.45 2.99
C ARG A 20 -11.35 -15.58 3.29
N GLU A 21 -11.41 -14.33 2.83
CA GLU A 21 -10.40 -13.34 3.12
C GLU A 21 -10.27 -13.31 4.64
N ASP A 22 -9.08 -13.64 5.11
CA ASP A 22 -8.78 -13.67 6.52
C ASP A 22 -8.57 -12.22 6.98
N VAL A 23 -9.69 -11.51 7.11
CA VAL A 23 -9.73 -10.11 7.53
C VAL A 23 -8.94 -9.90 8.81
N ALA A 24 -8.89 -10.88 9.70
CA ALA A 24 -8.08 -10.80 10.91
C ALA A 24 -6.59 -10.74 10.58
N LYS A 25 -6.08 -11.58 9.67
CA LYS A 25 -4.70 -11.50 9.18
C LYS A 25 -4.40 -10.19 8.47
N ASP A 26 -5.33 -9.69 7.66
CA ASP A 26 -5.14 -8.40 6.99
C ASP A 26 -5.07 -7.24 7.99
N ILE A 27 -5.91 -7.26 9.04
CA ILE A 27 -5.83 -6.29 10.14
C ILE A 27 -4.50 -6.40 10.88
N THR A 28 -4.04 -7.62 11.21
CA THR A 28 -2.74 -7.84 11.87
C THR A 28 -1.60 -7.28 11.02
N ALA A 29 -1.56 -7.60 9.73
CA ALA A 29 -0.51 -7.11 8.83
C ALA A 29 -0.48 -5.56 8.74
N ILE A 30 -1.65 -4.91 8.74
CA ILE A 30 -1.74 -3.45 8.78
C ILE A 30 -1.20 -2.90 10.10
N ILE A 31 -1.49 -3.56 11.23
CA ILE A 31 -0.96 -3.15 12.53
C ILE A 31 0.57 -3.24 12.53
N ASP A 32 1.12 -4.37 12.08
CA ASP A 32 2.56 -4.59 12.01
C ASP A 32 3.24 -3.53 11.11
N PHE A 33 2.68 -3.28 9.93
CA PHE A 33 3.14 -2.21 9.04
C PHE A 33 3.11 -0.84 9.70
N LEU A 34 2.03 -0.48 10.40
CA LEU A 34 1.94 0.84 11.05
C LEU A 34 2.96 0.98 12.19
N GLN A 35 3.28 -0.10 12.89
CA GLN A 35 4.33 -0.10 13.92
C GLN A 35 5.72 0.11 13.32
N ASP A 36 6.00 -0.55 12.20
CA ASP A 36 7.28 -0.44 11.49
C ASP A 36 7.42 0.90 10.74
N ALA A 37 6.33 1.40 10.16
CA ALA A 37 6.28 2.68 9.46
C ALA A 37 6.63 3.86 10.38
N VAL A 38 6.35 3.77 11.69
CA VAL A 38 6.77 4.78 12.68
C VAL A 38 8.29 4.87 12.82
N GLN A 39 9.02 3.78 12.55
CA GLN A 39 10.49 3.76 12.61
C GLN A 39 11.13 4.37 11.36
N THR A 40 10.45 4.33 10.21
CA THR A 40 11.01 4.79 8.93
C THR A 40 11.42 6.28 8.93
N PRO A 41 10.63 7.21 9.49
CA PRO A 41 11.05 8.61 9.66
C PRO A 41 12.32 8.78 10.50
N LEU A 42 12.59 7.88 11.46
CA LEU A 42 13.79 7.94 12.30
C LEU A 42 15.06 7.60 11.49
N LEU A 43 14.93 6.81 10.43
CA LEU A 43 16.02 6.48 9.50
C LEU A 43 16.16 7.53 8.39
N LEU A 44 15.05 8.06 7.87
CA LEU A 44 15.05 9.03 6.77
C LEU A 44 15.53 10.42 7.20
N LEU A 45 15.08 10.91 8.36
CA LEU A 45 15.33 12.29 8.77
C LEU A 45 16.82 12.63 8.88
N PRO A 46 17.70 11.79 9.47
CA PRO A 46 19.12 12.07 9.51
C PRO A 46 19.75 12.16 8.11
N GLU A 47 19.37 11.28 7.19
CA GLU A 47 19.90 11.29 5.82
C GLU A 47 19.43 12.52 5.04
N ILE A 48 18.17 12.93 5.19
CA ILE A 48 17.64 14.16 4.59
C ILE A 48 18.35 15.40 5.13
N LYS A 49 18.57 15.48 6.45
CA LYS A 49 19.33 16.58 7.06
C LYS A 49 20.75 16.64 6.53
N LYS A 50 21.41 15.49 6.39
CA LYS A 50 22.75 15.41 5.82
C LYS A 50 22.80 15.86 4.37
N LEU A 51 21.80 15.50 3.56
CA LEU A 51 21.68 15.98 2.19
C LEU A 51 21.48 17.50 2.14
N GLU A 52 20.65 18.05 3.03
CA GLU A 52 20.43 19.50 3.16
C GLU A 52 21.73 20.25 3.50
N GLU A 53 22.54 19.73 4.43
CA GLU A 53 23.85 20.30 4.78
C GLU A 53 24.81 20.29 3.58
N LEU A 54 24.92 19.16 2.87
CA LEU A 54 25.76 19.05 1.68
C LEU A 54 25.31 19.99 0.56
N GLU A 55 24.01 20.20 0.39
CA GLU A 55 23.50 21.12 -0.61
C GLU A 55 23.88 22.57 -0.29
N LYS A 56 23.79 22.96 0.99
CA LYS A 56 24.28 24.28 1.46
C LYS A 56 25.77 24.45 1.21
N GLU A 57 26.57 23.41 1.45
CA GLU A 57 28.02 23.43 1.16
C GLU A 57 28.32 23.54 -0.33
N SER A 58 27.53 22.89 -1.20
CA SER A 58 27.74 22.89 -2.65
C SER A 58 27.72 24.31 -3.23
N HIS A 59 26.90 25.20 -2.68
CA HIS A 59 26.76 26.58 -3.14
C HIS A 59 28.02 27.44 -2.89
N VAL A 60 28.86 27.06 -1.93
CA VAL A 60 30.09 27.77 -1.57
C VAL A 60 31.36 27.01 -1.98
N ALA A 61 31.22 25.75 -2.40
CA ALA A 61 32.32 24.89 -2.80
C ALA A 61 32.93 25.31 -4.16
N LYS A 62 34.26 25.21 -4.26
CA LYS A 62 35.01 25.47 -5.50
C LYS A 62 35.56 24.16 -6.08
N SER A 63 35.46 24.00 -7.41
CA SER A 63 36.06 22.91 -8.21
C SER A 63 36.09 21.53 -7.53
N GLY A 64 37.24 20.93 -7.23
CA GLY A 64 37.35 19.55 -6.73
C GLY A 64 36.54 19.25 -5.45
N LEU A 65 36.28 20.26 -4.60
CA LEU A 65 35.38 20.10 -3.45
C LEU A 65 33.92 19.94 -3.87
N LEU A 66 33.49 20.62 -4.94
CA LEU A 66 32.16 20.47 -5.51
C LEU A 66 31.96 19.05 -6.07
N GLN A 67 32.95 18.49 -6.77
CA GLN A 67 32.85 17.12 -7.26
C GLN A 67 32.66 16.12 -6.10
N THR A 68 33.50 16.22 -5.06
CA THR A 68 33.42 15.33 -3.89
C THR A 68 32.08 15.48 -3.15
N ASN A 69 31.58 16.72 -3.04
CA ASN A 69 30.28 17.02 -2.45
C ASN A 69 29.15 16.35 -3.26
N LEU A 70 29.10 16.55 -4.58
CA LEU A 70 28.09 15.94 -5.45
C LEU A 70 28.11 14.40 -5.42
N GLU A 71 29.30 13.79 -5.43
CA GLU A 71 29.44 12.33 -5.28
C GLU A 71 28.91 11.84 -3.93
N THR A 72 29.06 12.64 -2.87
CA THR A 72 28.54 12.33 -1.55
C THR A 72 27.01 12.50 -1.49
N GLN A 73 26.48 13.57 -2.09
CA GLN A 73 25.05 13.79 -2.22
C GLN A 73 24.38 12.63 -2.96
N ALA A 74 24.95 12.19 -4.09
CA ALA A 74 24.42 11.07 -4.86
C ALA A 74 24.27 9.80 -4.01
N LYS A 75 25.30 9.45 -3.23
CA LYS A 75 25.27 8.28 -2.32
C LYS A 75 24.21 8.38 -1.23
N ILE A 76 23.95 9.58 -0.71
CA ILE A 76 22.90 9.79 0.30
C ILE A 76 21.53 9.73 -0.35
N LEU A 77 21.37 10.32 -1.53
CA LEU A 77 20.13 10.29 -2.28
C LEU A 77 19.74 8.87 -2.65
N GLU A 78 20.67 8.01 -3.07
CA GLU A 78 20.41 6.58 -3.31
C GLU A 78 19.81 5.89 -2.07
N LYS A 79 20.34 6.17 -0.88
CA LYS A 79 19.79 5.62 0.38
C LYS A 79 18.39 6.14 0.67
N ILE A 80 18.17 7.45 0.50
CA ILE A 80 16.86 8.07 0.71
C ILE A 80 15.83 7.44 -0.23
N LEU A 81 16.18 7.31 -1.52
CA LEU A 81 15.31 6.71 -2.53
C LEU A 81 14.95 5.27 -2.17
N ALA A 82 15.92 4.44 -1.77
CA ALA A 82 15.67 3.06 -1.36
C ALA A 82 14.71 2.96 -0.15
N LEU A 83 14.87 3.85 0.84
CA LEU A 83 13.98 3.89 2.00
C LEU A 83 12.56 4.33 1.63
N TYR A 84 12.43 5.33 0.75
CA TYR A 84 11.12 5.77 0.24
C TYR A 84 10.44 4.70 -0.61
N GLU A 85 11.18 4.00 -1.47
CA GLU A 85 10.67 2.89 -2.27
C GLU A 85 10.12 1.77 -1.38
N SER A 86 10.87 1.36 -0.34
CA SER A 86 10.39 0.36 0.62
C SER A 86 9.10 0.80 1.30
N LEU A 87 9.06 2.05 1.80
CA LEU A 87 7.88 2.60 2.47
C LEU A 87 6.67 2.64 1.55
N GLN A 88 6.87 3.06 0.29
CA GLN A 88 5.80 3.12 -0.70
C GLN A 88 5.27 1.72 -1.01
N ASN A 89 6.15 0.76 -1.27
CA ASN A 89 5.76 -0.63 -1.56
C ASN A 89 4.94 -1.23 -0.40
N ASP A 90 5.38 -1.03 0.85
CA ASP A 90 4.67 -1.52 2.02
C ASP A 90 3.32 -0.82 2.19
N ALA A 91 3.25 0.50 1.97
CA ALA A 91 2.01 1.27 2.00
C ALA A 91 1.01 0.78 0.93
N ASP A 92 1.48 0.52 -0.29
CA ASP A 92 0.65 0.03 -1.40
C ASP A 92 0.08 -1.37 -1.11
N ILE A 93 0.93 -2.28 -0.61
CA ILE A 93 0.50 -3.63 -0.20
C ILE A 93 -0.57 -3.55 0.90
N ASN A 94 -0.36 -2.68 1.90
CA ASN A 94 -1.33 -2.51 2.98
C ASN A 94 -2.60 -1.78 2.52
N GLY A 95 -2.51 -0.89 1.54
CA GLY A 95 -3.67 -0.30 0.87
C GLY A 95 -4.59 -1.34 0.23
N ILE A 96 -4.01 -2.38 -0.39
CA ILE A 96 -4.77 -3.52 -0.93
C ILE A 96 -5.49 -4.27 0.18
N ARG A 97 -4.85 -4.47 1.34
CA ARG A 97 -5.46 -5.12 2.51
C ARG A 97 -6.63 -4.32 3.05
N VAL A 98 -6.49 -2.99 3.18
CA VAL A 98 -7.58 -2.10 3.59
C VAL A 98 -8.78 -2.23 2.63
N LYS A 99 -8.52 -2.29 1.32
CA LYS A 99 -9.58 -2.48 0.32
C LYS A 99 -10.32 -3.81 0.51
N ARG A 100 -9.59 -4.91 0.70
CA ARG A 100 -10.18 -6.23 1.00
C ARG A 100 -11.07 -6.21 2.24
N ILE A 101 -10.58 -5.60 3.32
CA ILE A 101 -11.35 -5.41 4.57
C ILE A 101 -12.66 -4.64 4.30
N ALA A 102 -12.58 -3.54 3.55
CA ALA A 102 -13.76 -2.74 3.21
C ALA A 102 -14.77 -3.55 2.37
N GLU A 103 -14.30 -4.29 1.37
CA GLU A 103 -15.15 -5.14 0.53
C GLU A 103 -15.83 -6.25 1.32
N GLU A 104 -15.10 -6.94 2.20
CA GLU A 104 -15.65 -7.98 3.06
C GLU A 104 -16.65 -7.41 4.08
N LEU A 105 -16.40 -6.21 4.63
CA LEU A 105 -17.35 -5.54 5.51
C LEU A 105 -18.67 -5.22 4.78
N LEU A 106 -18.59 -4.72 3.54
CA LEU A 106 -19.79 -4.48 2.72
C LEU A 106 -20.50 -5.79 2.34
N ARG A 107 -19.77 -6.86 2.05
CA ARG A 107 -20.33 -8.21 1.81
C ARG A 107 -21.11 -8.70 3.04
N ARG A 108 -20.55 -8.58 4.24
CA ARG A 108 -21.22 -8.94 5.51
C ARG A 108 -22.44 -8.07 5.78
N ALA A 109 -22.31 -6.75 5.64
CA ALA A 109 -23.40 -5.80 5.83
C ALA A 109 -24.58 -6.08 4.88
N GLN A 110 -24.30 -6.44 3.63
CA GLN A 110 -25.33 -6.82 2.67
C GLN A 110 -26.05 -8.10 3.10
N ARG A 111 -25.31 -9.11 3.58
CA ARG A 111 -25.87 -10.39 4.07
C ARG A 111 -26.74 -10.22 5.33
N THR A 112 -26.44 -9.23 6.18
CA THR A 112 -27.21 -8.94 7.40
C THR A 112 -28.36 -7.95 7.20
N GLY A 113 -28.57 -7.47 5.97
CA GLY A 113 -29.71 -6.60 5.63
C GLY A 113 -29.45 -5.09 5.80
N LEU A 114 -28.21 -4.66 6.02
CA LEU A 114 -27.81 -3.25 6.14
C LEU A 114 -27.71 -2.56 4.76
N LYS A 115 -28.80 -2.55 3.99
CA LYS A 115 -28.81 -2.08 2.60
C LYS A 115 -28.42 -0.60 2.44
N GLU A 116 -28.95 0.27 3.30
CA GLU A 116 -28.67 1.70 3.24
C GLU A 116 -27.18 2.01 3.46
N LEU A 117 -26.55 1.31 4.42
CA LEU A 117 -25.11 1.41 4.66
C LEU A 117 -24.34 1.04 3.39
N VAL A 118 -24.67 -0.10 2.78
CA VAL A 118 -24.00 -0.60 1.59
C VAL A 118 -24.14 0.38 0.42
N GLU A 119 -25.34 0.90 0.17
CA GLU A 119 -25.58 1.88 -0.90
C GLU A 119 -24.80 3.18 -0.69
N LYS A 120 -24.81 3.71 0.53
CA LYS A 120 -24.06 4.92 0.88
C LYS A 120 -22.57 4.73 0.67
N LYS A 121 -22.02 3.61 1.15
CA LYS A 121 -20.58 3.34 1.07
C LYS A 121 -20.12 2.97 -0.33
N ARG A 122 -20.93 2.27 -1.13
CA ARG A 122 -20.61 1.99 -2.54
C ARG A 122 -20.49 3.25 -3.39
N LYS A 123 -21.09 4.38 -2.99
CA LYS A 123 -20.93 5.67 -3.69
C LYS A 123 -19.69 6.45 -3.25
N ASP A 124 -19.03 6.05 -2.16
CA ASP A 124 -17.84 6.73 -1.63
C ASP A 124 -16.58 6.20 -2.36
N PRO A 125 -15.83 7.04 -3.09
CA PRO A 125 -14.64 6.62 -3.81
C PRO A 125 -13.57 5.98 -2.91
N ARG A 126 -13.50 6.40 -1.64
CA ARG A 126 -12.57 5.81 -0.66
C ARG A 126 -12.93 4.35 -0.43
N TRP A 127 -14.20 4.00 -0.31
CA TRP A 127 -14.61 2.61 -0.12
C TRP A 127 -14.39 1.72 -1.34
N GLN A 128 -14.06 2.32 -2.49
CA GLN A 128 -13.69 1.62 -3.72
C GLN A 128 -12.17 1.49 -3.91
N GLY A 129 -11.38 2.02 -2.96
CA GLY A 129 -9.92 2.09 -3.09
C GLY A 129 -9.46 3.03 -4.20
N LYS A 130 -10.19 4.12 -4.44
CA LYS A 130 -9.82 5.19 -5.39
C LYS A 130 -9.09 6.33 -4.66
N TRP A 131 -7.96 6.00 -4.05
CA TRP A 131 -7.00 6.93 -3.44
C TRP A 131 -5.67 6.84 -4.18
#